data_AF-A0AAN0Y4U4-F1
#
_entry.id   AF-A0AAN0Y4U4-F1
#
_cell.length_a   1.000
_cell.length_b   1.000
_cell.length_c   1.000
_cell.angle_alpha   90.00
_cell.angle_beta   90.00
_cell.angle_gamma   90.00
#
_symmetry.space_group_name_H-M   'P 1'
#
loop_
_entity.id
_entity.type
_entity.pdbx_description
1 polymer ?
#
loop_
_entity_poly.entity_id
_entity_poly.type
_entity_poly.pdbx_seq_one_letter_code
_entity_poly.pdbx_strand_id
1 'polypeptide(L)'
;MTNKATIALTALSLAATFPVFAESSVSTKVGVDVWAADTKVNEVRRDSSTTGAFYAAIEHDVKYVPNARLRYTSIDADYMGFDKLDLTLYYQVLEHDLLHFDAGLTFSNLSDTKYIDAGTSPRTEDFDDLIWAWYGYAEITVPNTNFDVIGEMNFGDSKGIKSTDLMAGIQYKLPLQENQLAFRGGYRVIDLESEQFLSSLGKEFIFADGFFLSAEYTF
;
A
#
# COMPACT_ATOMS: atom_id res chain seq x y z
N MET A 1 16.29 12.59 13.20
CA MET A 1 15.62 11.41 13.78
C MET A 1 14.17 11.77 14.07
N THR A 2 13.35 11.85 13.02
CA THR A 2 11.91 12.09 13.15
C THR A 2 11.28 10.76 13.56
N ASN A 3 10.71 10.69 14.75
CA ASN A 3 10.17 9.44 15.29
C ASN A 3 9.06 8.91 14.37
N LYS A 4 9.22 7.70 13.85
CA LYS A 4 8.23 7.03 12.98
C LYS A 4 6.85 6.91 13.64
N ALA A 5 6.83 6.81 14.97
CA ALA A 5 5.61 6.88 15.79
C ALA A 5 4.87 8.23 15.68
N THR A 6 5.59 9.34 15.51
CA THR A 6 5.01 10.68 15.32
C THR A 6 4.34 10.81 13.95
N ILE A 7 4.88 10.18 12.90
CA ILE A 7 4.29 10.17 11.56
C ILE A 7 2.96 9.40 11.57
N ALA A 8 2.95 8.19 12.14
CA ALA A 8 1.73 7.39 12.26
C ALA A 8 0.63 8.12 13.07
N LEU A 9 1.00 8.78 14.17
CA LEU A 9 0.05 9.52 15.01
C LEU A 9 -0.48 10.79 14.31
N THR A 10 0.34 11.44 13.48
CA THR A 10 -0.05 12.63 12.71
C THR A 10 -0.94 12.24 11.51
N ALA A 11 -0.68 11.11 10.86
CA ALA A 11 -1.54 10.60 9.79
C ALA A 11 -2.94 10.24 10.32
N LEU A 12 -3.01 9.64 11.52
CA LEU A 12 -4.28 9.31 12.18
C LEU A 12 -5.09 10.57 12.55
N SER A 13 -4.44 11.69 12.88
CA SER A 13 -5.14 12.94 13.21
C SER A 13 -5.66 13.68 11.98
N LEU A 14 -5.00 13.57 10.81
CA LEU A 14 -5.53 14.11 9.55
C LEU A 14 -6.78 13.33 9.08
N ALA A 15 -6.82 12.01 9.27
CA ALA A 15 -7.94 11.15 8.91
C ALA A 15 -9.26 11.57 9.59
N ALA A 16 -9.20 12.25 10.74
CA ALA A 16 -10.38 12.70 11.50
C ALA A 16 -11.06 13.96 10.93
N THR A 17 -10.59 14.54 9.82
CA THR A 17 -11.07 15.84 9.30
C THR A 17 -11.86 15.78 7.98
N PHE A 18 -12.14 14.59 7.44
CA PHE A 18 -12.91 14.48 6.19
C PHE A 18 -14.40 14.77 6.39
N PRO A 19 -15.04 15.52 5.48
CA PRO A 19 -16.49 15.72 5.53
C PRO A 19 -17.21 14.39 5.26
N VAL A 20 -18.08 13.99 6.19
CA VAL A 20 -18.99 12.86 6.03
C VAL A 20 -20.03 13.22 4.96
N PHE A 21 -19.99 12.55 3.81
CA PHE A 21 -21.08 12.60 2.84
C PHE A 21 -22.20 11.70 3.35
N ALA A 22 -23.25 12.31 3.91
CA ALA A 22 -24.39 11.63 4.54
C ALA A 22 -25.39 10.99 3.54
N GLU A 23 -24.95 10.59 2.34
CA GLU A 23 -25.82 9.97 1.34
C GLU A 23 -25.46 8.49 1.22
N SER A 24 -26.42 7.62 1.54
CA SER A 24 -26.26 6.18 1.83
C SER A 24 -25.80 5.29 0.66
N SER A 25 -25.19 5.85 -0.37
CA SER A 25 -24.69 5.14 -1.55
C SER A 25 -23.18 5.29 -1.76
N VAL A 26 -22.51 6.05 -0.88
CA VAL A 26 -21.06 6.28 -0.92
C VAL A 26 -20.46 6.00 0.45
N SER A 27 -19.49 5.10 0.53
CA SER A 27 -18.68 4.85 1.73
C SER A 27 -17.28 5.42 1.53
N THR A 28 -16.74 6.02 2.60
CA THR A 28 -15.38 6.56 2.59
C THR A 28 -14.51 5.78 3.56
N LYS A 29 -13.33 5.37 3.12
CA LYS A 29 -12.35 4.66 3.95
C LYS A 29 -11.08 5.49 4.06
N VAL A 30 -10.50 5.56 5.24
CA VAL A 30 -9.19 6.16 5.47
C VAL A 30 -8.35 5.22 6.30
N GLY A 31 -7.08 5.08 5.98
CA GLY A 31 -6.22 4.22 6.79
C GLY A 31 -4.76 4.60 6.76
N VAL A 32 -4.07 4.06 7.75
CA VAL A 32 -2.64 4.25 7.96
C VAL A 32 -1.99 2.88 8.08
N ASP A 33 -0.88 2.71 7.37
CA ASP A 33 -0.15 1.46 7.28
C ASP A 33 1.28 1.68 7.76
N VAL A 34 1.77 0.77 8.61
CA VAL A 34 3.17 0.70 9.04
C VAL A 34 3.71 -0.66 8.62
N TRP A 35 4.78 -0.66 7.84
CA TRP A 35 5.41 -1.88 7.34
C TRP A 35 6.87 -1.93 7.77
N ALA A 36 7.23 -2.92 8.58
CA ALA A 36 8.61 -3.19 8.96
C ALA A 36 9.22 -4.15 7.94
N ALA A 37 9.88 -3.61 6.93
CA ALA A 37 10.43 -4.36 5.81
C ALA A 37 11.92 -4.65 6.02
N ASP A 38 12.30 -5.91 5.83
CA ASP A 38 13.69 -6.30 5.57
C ASP A 38 13.93 -6.24 4.06
N THR A 39 14.95 -5.51 3.62
CA THR A 39 15.24 -5.34 2.18
C THR A 39 16.50 -6.13 1.80
N LYS A 40 16.42 -6.87 0.70
CA LYS A 40 17.56 -7.52 0.06
C LYS A 40 17.76 -6.92 -1.33
N VAL A 41 18.96 -6.40 -1.57
CA VAL A 41 19.37 -5.85 -2.87
C VAL A 41 20.63 -6.60 -3.31
N ASN A 42 20.58 -7.26 -4.48
CA ASN A 42 21.71 -8.00 -5.04
C ASN A 42 22.39 -8.95 -4.03
N GLU A 43 21.60 -9.77 -3.33
CA GLU A 43 22.02 -10.76 -2.31
C GLU A 43 22.61 -10.19 -1.01
N VAL A 44 22.78 -8.87 -0.89
CA VAL A 44 23.23 -8.23 0.35
C VAL A 44 22.02 -7.76 1.16
N ARG A 45 21.89 -8.29 2.39
CA ARG A 45 20.85 -7.86 3.33
C ARG A 45 21.16 -6.42 3.77
N ARG A 46 20.21 -5.51 3.56
CA ARG A 46 20.26 -4.13 4.05
C ARG A 46 19.42 -4.04 5.33
N ASP A 47 19.78 -3.11 6.22
CA ASP A 47 19.13 -2.95 7.53
C ASP A 47 17.61 -2.72 7.41
N SER A 48 16.86 -3.18 8.42
CA SER A 48 15.40 -3.13 8.42
C SER A 48 14.89 -1.69 8.35
N SER A 49 13.96 -1.42 7.44
CA SER A 49 13.35 -0.11 7.26
C SER A 49 11.86 -0.18 7.55
N THR A 50 11.42 0.56 8.57
CA THR A 50 10.00 0.78 8.80
C THR A 50 9.50 1.90 7.89
N THR A 51 8.54 1.56 7.03
CA THR A 51 7.87 2.43 6.06
C THR A 51 6.46 2.77 6.55
N GLY A 52 6.05 4.02 6.38
CA GLY A 52 4.68 4.46 6.66
C GLY A 52 3.93 4.78 5.36
N ALA A 53 2.64 4.46 5.32
CA ALA A 53 1.74 4.89 4.25
C ALA A 53 0.43 5.38 4.84
N PHE A 54 -0.25 6.27 4.12
CA PHE A 54 -1.64 6.60 4.36
C PHE A 54 -2.43 6.32 3.08
N TYR A 55 -3.70 6.01 3.19
CA TYR A 55 -4.57 5.94 2.03
C TYR A 55 -5.98 6.42 2.36
N ALA A 56 -6.69 6.85 1.31
CA ALA A 56 -8.09 7.19 1.33
C ALA A 56 -8.79 6.49 0.17
N ALA A 57 -10.00 6.00 0.38
CA ALA A 57 -10.80 5.31 -0.60
C ALA A 57 -12.24 5.84 -0.59
N ILE A 58 -12.86 5.84 -1.76
CA ILE A 58 -14.27 6.14 -1.97
C ILE A 58 -14.86 4.95 -2.72
N GLU A 59 -15.86 4.36 -2.09
CA GLU A 59 -16.64 3.24 -2.64
C GLU A 59 -18.08 3.69 -2.86
N HIS A 60 -18.72 3.25 -3.94
CA HIS A 60 -20.08 3.64 -4.24
C HIS A 60 -20.88 2.50 -4.91
N ASP A 61 -22.20 2.59 -4.87
CA ASP A 61 -23.10 1.60 -5.50
C ASP A 61 -23.41 1.90 -6.99
N VAL A 62 -22.83 2.94 -7.56
CA VAL A 62 -23.09 3.34 -8.96
C VAL A 62 -22.54 2.30 -9.93
N LYS A 63 -23.46 1.65 -10.66
CA LYS A 63 -23.12 0.64 -11.67
C LYS A 63 -22.17 1.21 -12.74
N TYR A 64 -21.17 0.40 -13.11
CA TYR A 64 -20.17 0.67 -14.16
C TYR A 64 -19.14 1.77 -13.87
N VAL A 65 -19.22 2.43 -12.72
CA VAL A 65 -18.17 3.34 -12.27
C VAL A 65 -17.27 2.57 -11.29
N PRO A 66 -15.94 2.64 -11.41
CA PRO A 66 -15.06 2.00 -10.46
C PRO A 66 -14.97 2.80 -9.16
N ASN A 67 -14.81 2.10 -8.05
CA ASN A 67 -14.33 2.67 -6.80
C ASN A 67 -12.89 3.17 -6.98
N ALA A 68 -12.47 4.09 -6.12
CA ALA A 68 -11.14 4.69 -6.19
C ALA A 68 -10.46 4.70 -4.83
N ARG A 69 -9.21 4.28 -4.80
CA ARG A 69 -8.32 4.36 -3.63
C ARG A 69 -7.05 5.11 -4.01
N LEU A 70 -6.70 6.10 -3.21
CA LEU A 70 -5.44 6.82 -3.31
C LEU A 70 -4.58 6.46 -2.10
N ARG A 71 -3.41 5.86 -2.32
CA ARG A 71 -2.44 5.54 -1.28
C ARG A 71 -1.17 6.35 -1.52
N TYR A 72 -0.70 7.02 -0.48
CA TYR A 72 0.57 7.71 -0.46
C TYR A 72 1.49 7.02 0.53
N THR A 73 2.66 6.63 0.04
CA THR A 73 3.72 6.00 0.83
C THR A 73 4.88 6.98 0.88
N SER A 74 5.37 7.29 2.07
CA SER A 74 6.58 8.08 2.23
C SER A 74 7.62 7.22 2.95
N ILE A 75 8.76 7.06 2.31
CA ILE A 75 9.92 6.39 2.88
C ILE A 75 10.94 7.47 3.21
N ASP A 76 11.27 7.61 4.48
CA ASP A 76 12.36 8.45 4.98
C ASP A 76 13.40 7.52 5.61
N ALA A 77 14.40 7.13 4.80
CA ALA A 77 15.58 6.39 5.25
C ALA A 77 16.83 7.26 5.05
N ASP A 78 17.81 7.12 5.93
CA ASP A 78 19.02 7.97 5.98
C ASP A 78 19.81 8.06 4.64
N TYR A 79 19.54 7.16 3.68
CA TYR A 79 20.20 7.07 2.38
C TYR A 79 19.24 6.94 1.17
N MET A 80 17.92 6.94 1.40
CA MET A 80 16.91 6.85 0.32
C MET A 80 15.58 7.42 0.81
N GLY A 81 15.13 8.51 0.19
CA GLY A 81 13.83 9.11 0.45
C GLY A 81 12.98 9.09 -0.81
N PHE A 82 11.77 8.53 -0.78
CA PHE A 82 10.86 8.64 -1.91
C PHE A 82 9.40 8.67 -1.47
N ASP A 83 8.63 9.43 -2.24
CA ASP A 83 7.20 9.50 -2.14
C ASP A 83 6.58 8.72 -3.31
N LYS A 84 5.64 7.84 -2.98
CA LYS A 84 4.94 7.01 -3.96
C LYS A 84 3.45 7.26 -3.85
N LEU A 85 2.83 7.62 -4.97
CA LEU A 85 1.38 7.84 -5.07
C LEU A 85 0.75 6.75 -5.93
N ASP A 86 -0.09 5.94 -5.30
CA ASP A 86 -0.82 4.84 -5.93
C ASP A 86 -2.31 5.22 -6.08
N LEU A 87 -2.80 5.24 -7.32
CA LEU A 87 -4.22 5.33 -7.64
C LEU A 87 -4.73 3.94 -8.05
N THR A 88 -5.51 3.30 -7.19
CA THR A 88 -6.19 2.03 -7.48
C THR A 88 -7.64 2.31 -7.86
N LEU A 89 -8.04 1.86 -9.04
CA LEU A 89 -9.42 1.85 -9.52
C LEU A 89 -9.92 0.40 -9.53
N TYR A 90 -11.01 0.12 -8.83
CA TYR A 90 -11.46 -1.27 -8.62
C TYR A 90 -12.97 -1.40 -8.65
N TYR A 91 -13.42 -2.62 -8.96
CA TYR A 91 -14.81 -3.03 -8.89
C TYR A 91 -14.95 -4.14 -7.84
N GLN A 92 -16.07 -4.11 -7.12
CA GLN A 92 -16.51 -5.21 -6.27
C GLN A 92 -17.06 -6.31 -7.18
N VAL A 93 -16.25 -7.34 -7.43
CA VAL A 93 -16.60 -8.44 -8.33
C VAL A 93 -17.52 -9.45 -7.63
N LEU A 94 -17.31 -9.66 -6.34
CA LEU A 94 -18.15 -10.49 -5.49
C LEU A 94 -18.32 -9.81 -4.14
N GLU A 95 -19.56 -9.54 -3.76
CA GLU A 95 -19.96 -9.06 -2.45
C GLU A 95 -20.92 -10.10 -1.84
N HIS A 96 -20.51 -10.73 -0.74
CA HIS A 96 -21.31 -11.70 0.01
C HIS A 96 -20.92 -11.67 1.49
N ASP A 97 -21.86 -12.01 2.38
CA ASP A 97 -21.69 -12.01 3.85
C ASP A 97 -20.41 -12.68 4.40
N LEU A 98 -19.79 -13.58 3.64
CA LEU A 98 -18.59 -14.32 4.05
C LEU A 98 -17.39 -14.11 3.13
N LEU A 99 -17.62 -13.63 1.91
CA LEU A 99 -16.63 -13.58 0.85
C LEU A 99 -16.78 -12.27 0.11
N HIS A 100 -15.70 -11.52 0.09
CA HIS A 100 -15.57 -10.28 -0.63
C HIS A 100 -14.39 -10.38 -1.59
N PHE A 101 -14.58 -9.96 -2.84
CA PHE A 101 -13.52 -9.96 -3.84
C PHE A 101 -13.63 -8.72 -4.73
N ASP A 102 -12.53 -7.96 -4.75
CA ASP A 102 -12.36 -6.80 -5.61
C ASP A 102 -11.30 -7.07 -6.68
N ALA A 103 -11.50 -6.50 -7.86
CA ALA A 103 -10.52 -6.52 -8.93
C ALA A 103 -10.43 -5.17 -9.63
N GLY A 104 -9.23 -4.80 -10.07
CA GLY A 104 -9.00 -3.47 -10.60
C GLY A 104 -7.64 -3.27 -11.25
N LEU A 105 -7.26 -2.00 -11.36
CA LEU A 105 -5.96 -1.55 -11.83
C LEU A 105 -5.40 -0.53 -10.84
N THR A 106 -4.11 -0.65 -10.54
CA THR A 106 -3.34 0.33 -9.79
C THR A 106 -2.39 1.05 -10.73
N PHE A 107 -2.38 2.37 -10.68
CA PHE A 107 -1.42 3.23 -11.35
C PHE A 107 -0.54 3.87 -10.27
N SER A 108 0.75 3.59 -10.32
CA SER A 108 1.72 4.12 -9.36
C SER A 108 2.57 5.18 -10.04
N ASN A 109 2.57 6.38 -9.47
CA ASN A 109 3.52 7.42 -9.81
C ASN A 109 4.59 7.50 -8.71
N LEU A 110 5.85 7.38 -9.10
CA LEU A 110 7.00 7.64 -8.25
C LEU A 110 7.39 9.09 -8.53
N SER A 111 7.07 10.02 -7.65
CA SER A 111 7.40 11.44 -7.83
C SER A 111 8.27 11.89 -6.65
N ASP A 112 9.26 12.77 -6.89
CA ASP A 112 10.20 13.26 -5.88
C ASP A 112 11.07 12.16 -5.22
N THR A 113 11.53 11.16 -5.99
CA THR A 113 12.50 10.17 -5.51
C THR A 113 13.87 10.82 -5.31
N LYS A 114 14.30 11.00 -4.05
CA LYS A 114 15.65 11.45 -3.69
C LYS A 114 16.52 10.27 -3.29
N TYR A 115 17.23 9.70 -4.26
CA TYR A 115 18.30 8.72 -4.01
C TYR A 115 19.62 9.45 -3.68
N ILE A 116 20.31 9.03 -2.62
CA ILE A 116 21.67 9.51 -2.29
C ILE A 116 22.61 8.31 -2.32
N ASP A 117 23.43 8.22 -3.37
CA ASP A 117 24.44 7.17 -3.53
C ASP A 117 25.48 7.22 -2.38
N ALA A 118 25.85 6.04 -1.85
CA ALA A 118 26.86 5.88 -0.80
C ALA A 118 28.31 5.88 -1.35
N GLY A 119 28.51 6.31 -2.61
CA GLY A 119 29.81 6.54 -3.23
C GLY A 119 30.37 7.97 -3.03
N THR A 120 31.63 8.18 -3.41
CA THR A 120 32.41 9.44 -3.23
C THR A 120 31.88 10.65 -4.03
N SER A 121 30.73 10.55 -4.69
CA SER A 121 30.11 11.64 -5.47
C SER A 121 28.59 11.47 -5.48
N PRO A 122 27.83 12.22 -4.67
CA PRO A 122 26.38 12.12 -4.62
C PRO A 122 25.78 12.61 -5.95
N ARG A 123 25.07 11.72 -6.66
CA ARG A 123 24.19 12.06 -7.78
C ARG A 123 22.75 11.98 -7.32
N THR A 124 21.98 13.03 -7.62
CA THR A 124 20.52 13.06 -7.49
C THR A 124 19.96 12.81 -8.88
N GLU A 125 19.19 11.75 -9.06
CA GLU A 125 18.51 11.42 -10.31
C GLU A 125 17.00 11.47 -10.04
N ASP A 126 16.27 12.27 -10.82
CA ASP A 126 14.82 12.37 -10.74
C ASP A 126 14.21 11.24 -11.56
N PHE A 127 13.45 10.35 -10.91
CA PHE A 127 12.81 9.23 -11.57
C PHE A 127 11.28 9.44 -11.56
N ASP A 128 10.73 9.86 -12.70
CA ASP A 128 9.29 10.07 -12.91
C ASP A 128 8.76 8.99 -13.87
N ASP A 129 8.37 7.83 -13.34
CA ASP A 129 7.78 6.77 -14.14
C ASP A 129 6.41 6.33 -13.61
N LEU A 130 5.41 6.43 -14.48
CA LEU A 130 4.09 5.84 -14.27
C LEU A 130 4.16 4.35 -14.62
N ILE A 131 3.94 3.49 -13.62
CA ILE A 131 3.76 2.05 -13.80
C ILE A 131 2.30 1.67 -13.52
N TRP A 132 1.86 0.55 -14.09
CA TRP A 132 0.52 0.01 -13.85
C TRP A 132 0.60 -1.45 -13.39
N ALA A 133 -0.36 -1.86 -12.58
CA ALA A 133 -0.50 -3.23 -12.09
C ALA A 133 -1.98 -3.63 -12.04
N TRP A 134 -2.25 -4.92 -12.26
CA TRP A 134 -3.53 -5.53 -11.91
C TRP A 134 -3.67 -5.58 -10.41
N TYR A 135 -4.83 -5.14 -9.91
CA TYR A 135 -5.20 -5.18 -8.50
C TYR A 135 -6.19 -6.31 -8.26
N GLY A 136 -5.99 -7.04 -7.17
CA GLY A 136 -6.94 -7.99 -6.62
C GLY A 136 -6.95 -7.92 -5.10
N TYR A 137 -8.13 -7.94 -4.51
CA TYR A 137 -8.30 -8.02 -3.06
C TYR A 137 -9.34 -9.08 -2.73
N ALA A 138 -9.07 -9.88 -1.70
CA ALA A 138 -9.97 -10.90 -1.21
C ALA A 138 -10.07 -10.79 0.32
N GLU A 139 -11.29 -10.83 0.82
CA GLU A 139 -11.59 -10.91 2.24
C GLU A 139 -12.53 -12.09 2.51
N ILE A 140 -12.18 -12.88 3.52
CA ILE A 140 -13.00 -13.98 4.03
C ILE A 140 -13.41 -13.65 5.46
N THR A 141 -14.67 -13.32 5.67
CA THR A 141 -15.21 -13.02 7.00
C THR A 141 -15.37 -14.32 7.79
N VAL A 142 -14.84 -14.37 9.02
CA VAL A 142 -14.96 -15.53 9.90
C VAL A 142 -16.31 -15.47 10.65
N PRO A 143 -17.23 -16.43 10.43
CA PRO A 143 -18.57 -16.39 11.01
C PRO A 143 -18.57 -16.28 12.54
N ASN A 144 -19.52 -15.52 13.09
CA ASN A 144 -19.69 -15.30 14.53
C ASN A 144 -18.47 -14.68 15.23
N THR A 145 -17.59 -14.03 14.48
CA THR A 145 -16.46 -13.29 15.02
C THR A 145 -16.32 -11.96 14.30
N ASN A 146 -15.44 -11.11 14.83
CA ASN A 146 -15.07 -9.85 14.20
C ASN A 146 -13.76 -9.97 13.41
N PHE A 147 -13.33 -11.19 13.08
CA PHE A 147 -12.07 -11.43 12.39
C PHE A 147 -12.33 -11.78 10.93
N ASP A 148 -11.45 -11.28 10.06
CA ASP A 148 -11.42 -11.68 8.65
C ASP A 148 -10.02 -12.07 8.23
N VAL A 149 -9.93 -12.95 7.25
CA VAL A 149 -8.68 -13.26 6.55
C VAL A 149 -8.65 -12.40 5.30
N ILE A 150 -7.58 -11.63 5.13
CA ILE A 150 -7.43 -10.69 4.02
C ILE A 150 -6.23 -11.05 3.15
N GLY A 151 -6.37 -10.80 1.85
CA GLY A 151 -5.30 -10.89 0.87
C GLY A 151 -5.40 -9.76 -0.14
N GLU A 152 -4.28 -9.10 -0.44
CA GLU A 152 -4.17 -8.10 -1.50
C GLU A 152 -3.02 -8.49 -2.43
N MET A 153 -3.22 -8.34 -3.73
CA MET A 153 -2.20 -8.56 -4.74
C MET A 153 -2.22 -7.43 -5.77
N ASN A 154 -1.04 -6.88 -6.05
CA ASN A 154 -0.80 -6.02 -7.19
C ASN A 154 0.29 -6.65 -8.05
N PHE A 155 0.02 -6.93 -9.33
CA PHE A 155 1.03 -7.48 -10.24
C PHE A 155 0.96 -6.80 -11.61
N GLY A 156 2.09 -6.41 -12.17
CA GLY A 156 2.14 -5.70 -13.43
C GLY A 156 3.47 -5.83 -14.13
N ASP A 157 3.43 -5.72 -15.45
CA ASP A 157 4.61 -5.57 -16.30
C ASP A 157 4.40 -4.30 -17.12
N SER A 158 5.22 -3.30 -16.85
CA SER A 158 5.12 -2.00 -17.52
C SER A 158 6.52 -1.47 -17.81
N LYS A 159 6.77 -1.12 -19.08
CA LYS A 159 8.03 -0.53 -19.54
C LYS A 159 9.29 -1.35 -19.20
N GLY A 160 9.17 -2.68 -19.06
CA GLY A 160 10.29 -3.56 -18.67
C GLY A 160 10.56 -3.62 -17.17
N ILE A 161 9.66 -3.07 -16.35
CA ILE A 161 9.64 -3.22 -14.90
C ILE A 161 8.50 -4.16 -14.54
N LYS A 162 8.84 -5.31 -13.98
CA LYS A 162 7.89 -6.27 -13.44
C LYS A 162 7.76 -6.05 -11.94
N SER A 163 6.56 -5.69 -11.51
CA SER A 163 6.24 -5.37 -10.12
C SER A 163 5.26 -6.38 -9.58
N THR A 164 5.59 -7.00 -8.46
CA THR A 164 4.71 -7.89 -7.71
C THR A 164 4.67 -7.46 -6.25
N ASP A 165 3.49 -7.17 -5.72
CA ASP A 165 3.26 -6.79 -4.33
C ASP A 165 2.13 -7.67 -3.79
N LEU A 166 2.44 -8.46 -2.77
CA LEU A 166 1.55 -9.44 -2.16
C LEU A 166 1.44 -9.16 -0.67
N MET A 167 0.21 -9.08 -0.18
CA MET A 167 -0.11 -8.88 1.23
C MET A 167 -1.11 -9.95 1.67
N ALA A 168 -0.87 -10.56 2.83
CA ALA A 168 -1.83 -11.47 3.45
C ALA A 168 -1.82 -11.29 4.96
N GLY A 169 -3.00 -11.38 5.59
CA GLY A 169 -3.09 -11.13 7.03
C GLY A 169 -4.46 -11.39 7.62
N ILE A 170 -4.62 -10.91 8.85
CA ILE A 170 -5.87 -10.92 9.60
C ILE A 170 -6.33 -9.49 9.81
N GLN A 171 -7.63 -9.29 9.68
CA GLN A 171 -8.35 -8.06 10.00
C GLN A 171 -9.21 -8.29 11.24
N TYR A 172 -9.31 -7.29 12.11
CA TYR A 172 -10.22 -7.26 13.24
C TYR A 172 -11.11 -6.03 13.14
N LYS A 173 -12.42 -6.24 12.95
CA LYS A 173 -13.43 -5.19 12.77
C LYS A 173 -14.08 -4.79 14.11
N LEU A 174 -14.03 -3.51 14.43
CA LEU A 174 -14.72 -2.89 15.57
C LEU A 174 -15.87 -2.04 15.03
N PRO A 175 -17.12 -2.53 15.12
CA PRO A 175 -18.28 -1.75 14.72
C PRO A 175 -18.50 -0.57 15.68
N LEU A 176 -18.63 0.64 15.13
CA LEU A 176 -18.81 1.91 15.83
C LEU A 176 -20.12 2.59 15.38
N GLN A 177 -21.26 2.00 15.73
CA GLN A 177 -22.60 2.46 15.36
C GLN A 177 -22.79 2.58 13.83
N GLU A 178 -22.56 3.77 13.27
CA GLU A 178 -22.66 4.05 11.83
C GLU A 178 -21.31 3.92 11.11
N ASN A 179 -20.21 3.81 11.85
CA ASN A 179 -18.84 3.73 11.32
C ASN A 179 -18.20 2.39 11.69
N GLN A 180 -17.03 2.09 11.11
CA GLN A 180 -16.25 0.91 11.47
C GLN A 180 -14.76 1.26 11.62
N LEU A 181 -14.12 0.78 12.68
CA LEU A 181 -12.67 0.81 12.82
C LEU A 181 -12.12 -0.60 12.63
N ALA A 182 -11.15 -0.81 11.76
CA ALA A 182 -10.52 -2.10 11.53
C ALA A 182 -9.01 -2.03 11.82
N PHE A 183 -8.51 -3.04 12.51
CA PHE A 183 -7.07 -3.26 12.69
C PHE A 183 -6.64 -4.44 11.85
N ARG A 184 -5.63 -4.24 11.00
CA ARG A 184 -5.10 -5.28 10.12
C ARG A 184 -3.64 -5.56 10.47
N GLY A 185 -3.26 -6.83 10.41
CA GLY A 185 -1.89 -7.24 10.62
C GLY A 185 -1.55 -8.49 9.84
N GLY A 186 -0.33 -8.56 9.33
CA GLY A 186 0.07 -9.68 8.50
C GLY A 186 1.47 -9.54 7.92
N TYR A 187 1.67 -10.18 6.77
CA TYR A 187 2.94 -10.19 6.05
C TYR A 187 2.76 -9.59 4.66
N ARG A 188 3.71 -8.75 4.24
CA ARG A 188 3.75 -8.15 2.92
C ARG A 188 5.11 -8.44 2.27
N VAL A 189 5.06 -8.75 0.98
CA VAL A 189 6.21 -9.07 0.14
C VAL A 189 6.12 -8.24 -1.13
N ILE A 190 7.17 -7.49 -1.43
CA ILE A 190 7.34 -6.75 -2.67
C ILE A 190 8.54 -7.32 -3.41
N ASP A 191 8.33 -7.63 -4.68
CA ASP A 191 9.33 -8.07 -5.62
C ASP A 191 9.29 -7.15 -6.85
N LEU A 192 10.40 -6.46 -7.09
CA LEU A 192 10.60 -5.60 -8.24
C LEU A 192 11.77 -6.13 -9.06
N GLU A 193 11.49 -6.55 -10.28
CA GLU A 193 12.47 -6.98 -11.27
C GLU A 193 12.50 -5.95 -12.41
N SER A 194 13.67 -5.52 -12.89
CA SER A 194 13.78 -4.64 -14.05
C SER A 194 15.02 -4.96 -14.87
N GLU A 195 14.90 -4.85 -16.20
CA GLU A 195 15.97 -5.07 -17.17
C GLU A 195 16.76 -3.79 -17.52
N GLN A 196 16.39 -2.64 -16.94
CA GLN A 196 17.04 -1.33 -17.15
C GLN A 196 18.02 -0.93 -16.03
N PHE A 197 18.12 -1.72 -14.96
CA PHE A 197 19.22 -1.50 -14.04
C PHE A 197 20.53 -1.90 -14.77
N LEU A 198 21.59 -1.13 -14.56
CA LEU A 198 22.90 -1.45 -15.13
C LEU A 198 23.81 -1.79 -13.97
N SER A 199 23.99 -3.07 -13.69
CA SER A 199 24.98 -3.58 -12.75
C SER A 199 25.83 -4.66 -13.40
N SER A 200 27.16 -4.53 -13.32
CA SER A 200 28.11 -5.56 -13.75
C SER A 200 28.21 -6.74 -12.77
N LEU A 201 27.24 -6.92 -11.87
CA LEU A 201 27.19 -7.95 -10.84
C LEU A 201 25.75 -8.49 -10.70
N GLY A 202 25.49 -9.67 -11.26
CA GLY A 202 24.34 -10.51 -10.94
C GLY A 202 23.00 -10.17 -11.61
N LYS A 203 21.95 -10.89 -11.20
CA LYS A 203 20.54 -10.63 -11.59
C LYS A 203 19.98 -9.49 -10.75
N GLU A 204 19.28 -8.56 -11.38
CA GLU A 204 18.85 -7.29 -10.78
C GLU A 204 17.43 -7.40 -10.21
N PHE A 205 17.33 -7.65 -8.90
CA PHE A 205 16.05 -7.73 -8.20
C PHE A 205 16.09 -6.94 -6.88
N ILE A 206 14.99 -6.26 -6.56
CA ILE A 206 14.74 -5.67 -5.24
C ILE A 206 13.65 -6.51 -4.59
N PHE A 207 14.01 -7.22 -3.52
CA PHE A 207 13.08 -8.00 -2.73
C PHE A 207 12.96 -7.39 -1.34
N ALA A 208 11.73 -7.10 -0.91
CA ALA A 208 11.44 -6.56 0.41
C ALA A 208 10.28 -7.34 1.04
N ASP A 209 10.49 -7.86 2.23
CA ASP A 209 9.50 -8.66 2.93
C ASP A 209 9.43 -8.29 4.41
N GLY A 210 8.24 -8.38 5.01
CA GLY A 210 8.11 -8.10 6.43
C GLY A 210 6.69 -7.94 6.94
N PHE A 211 6.59 -7.72 8.26
CA PHE A 211 5.31 -7.58 8.94
C PHE A 211 4.72 -6.18 8.75
N PHE A 212 3.42 -6.13 8.47
CA PHE A 212 2.67 -4.88 8.43
C PHE A 212 1.62 -4.84 9.53
N LEU A 213 1.32 -3.62 9.98
CA LEU A 213 0.19 -3.28 10.83
C LEU A 213 -0.52 -2.09 10.22
N SER A 214 -1.84 -2.11 10.23
CA SER A 214 -2.67 -1.08 9.62
C SER A 214 -3.90 -0.81 10.46
N ALA A 215 -4.35 0.45 10.46
CA ALA A 215 -5.61 0.85 11.03
C ALA A 215 -6.44 1.54 9.93
N GLU A 216 -7.68 1.12 9.76
CA GLU A 216 -8.62 1.66 8.80
C GLU A 216 -9.88 2.14 9.52
N TYR A 217 -10.38 3.32 9.14
CA TYR A 217 -11.66 3.84 9.56
C TYR A 217 -12.57 3.99 8.35
N THR A 218 -13.77 3.43 8.44
CA THR A 218 -14.82 3.50 7.43
C THR A 218 -15.94 4.38 7.96
N PHE A 219 -16.28 5.41 7.18
CA PHE A 219 -17.42 6.29 7.35
C PHE A 219 -18.61 5.80 6.52
#